data_AF-X0WT35-F1
#
_entry.id   AF-X0WT35-F1
#
_cell.length_a   1.000
_cell.length_b   1.000
_cell.length_c   1.000
_cell.angle_alpha   90.00
_cell.angle_beta   90.00
_cell.angle_gamma   90.00
#
_symmetry.space_group_name_H-M   'P 1'
#
loop_
_entity.id
_entity.type
_entity.pdbx_description
1 polymer ?
#
loop_
_entity_poly.entity_id
_entity_poly.type
_entity_poly.pdbx_seq_one_letter_code
_entity_poly.pdbx_strand_id
1 'polypeptide(L)'
;PESAEANTRRFVAGLPEYRAQGVLMVNLNVQGGHPLQGRTDVPDWQGSAQDGTEGMRSILHNSGFRADGSLDPDYFERIAWIIEACDKLHMVVNLQLFYFGQDPVFTDEEGVTAACDNAVDWLTDKGYANVTVEIANEVMQGHYHHDILKPPRVHELIERVRSRAKEKNYPLYVSTSEAALLSEGQWTIETIDRTFSVSDFVLLHGGAVPEVLEKVELIRGRPWYGKRPVPIVFNETGGGLPVFRALVEAGVSFGLHSQV
;
A
#
# COMPACT_ATOMS: atom_id res chain seq x y z
N PRO A 1 3.61 14.44 22.10
CA PRO A 1 2.90 13.83 20.94
C PRO A 1 1.39 14.00 21.10
N GLU A 2 0.68 14.40 20.04
CA GLU A 2 -0.79 14.36 20.02
C GLU A 2 -1.28 12.90 20.04
N SER A 3 -2.51 12.65 20.50
CA SER A 3 -3.09 11.30 20.49
C SER A 3 -3.35 10.83 19.05
N ALA A 4 -3.45 9.51 18.85
CA ALA A 4 -3.81 8.95 17.54
C ALA A 4 -5.13 9.53 17.01
N GLU A 5 -6.11 9.70 17.89
CA GLU A 5 -7.38 10.34 17.56
C GLU A 5 -7.21 11.81 17.13
N ALA A 6 -6.42 12.61 17.85
CA ALA A 6 -6.15 14.00 17.49
C ALA A 6 -5.47 14.11 16.12
N ASN A 7 -4.50 13.23 15.82
CA ASN A 7 -3.88 13.15 14.50
C ASN A 7 -4.89 12.82 13.40
N THR A 8 -5.78 11.82 13.62
CA THR A 8 -6.85 11.48 12.67
C THR A 8 -7.80 12.65 12.45
N ARG A 9 -8.23 13.35 13.52
CA ARG A 9 -9.11 14.52 13.41
C ARG A 9 -8.48 15.64 12.60
N ARG A 10 -7.19 15.92 12.81
CA ARG A 10 -6.44 16.92 12.04
C ARG A 10 -6.33 16.53 10.57
N PHE A 11 -6.04 15.26 10.27
CA PHE A 11 -6.00 14.78 8.89
C PHE A 11 -7.36 14.92 8.20
N VAL A 12 -8.44 14.48 8.84
CA VAL A 12 -9.82 14.63 8.32
C VAL A 12 -10.17 16.10 8.08
N ALA A 13 -9.78 17.00 8.98
CA ALA A 13 -10.01 18.44 8.82
C ALA A 13 -9.25 19.05 7.62
N GLY A 14 -8.13 18.45 7.18
CA GLY A 14 -7.34 18.89 6.03
C GLY A 14 -7.85 18.36 4.68
N LEU A 15 -8.64 17.28 4.65
CA LEU A 15 -9.12 16.66 3.41
C LEU A 15 -9.82 17.63 2.44
N PRO A 16 -10.67 18.59 2.89
CA PRO A 16 -11.29 19.56 1.98
C PRO A 16 -10.26 20.42 1.23
N GLU A 17 -9.17 20.81 1.90
CA GLU A 17 -8.10 21.58 1.27
C GLU A 17 -7.33 20.71 0.27
N TYR A 18 -7.00 19.46 0.64
CA TYR A 18 -6.36 18.53 -0.29
C TYR A 18 -7.21 18.32 -1.54
N ARG A 19 -8.52 18.15 -1.37
CA ARG A 19 -9.47 18.01 -2.48
C ARG A 19 -9.50 19.26 -3.37
N ALA A 20 -9.50 20.44 -2.76
CA ALA A 20 -9.47 21.72 -3.49
C ALA A 20 -8.17 21.92 -4.28
N GLN A 21 -7.05 21.35 -3.81
CA GLN A 21 -5.76 21.31 -4.52
C GLN A 21 -5.67 20.18 -5.57
N GLY A 22 -6.74 19.42 -5.77
CA GLY A 22 -6.81 18.39 -6.81
C GLY A 22 -6.40 16.98 -6.36
N VAL A 23 -6.19 16.74 -5.07
CA VAL A 23 -5.96 15.38 -4.56
C VAL A 23 -7.25 14.57 -4.70
N LEU A 24 -7.17 13.43 -5.39
CA LEU A 24 -8.30 12.52 -5.64
C LEU A 24 -8.25 11.23 -4.82
N MET A 25 -7.07 10.88 -4.33
CA MET A 25 -6.82 9.64 -3.60
C MET A 25 -5.84 9.90 -2.46
N VAL A 26 -6.04 9.23 -1.33
CA VAL A 26 -5.09 9.18 -0.22
C VAL A 26 -4.64 7.74 0.02
N ASN A 27 -3.35 7.53 0.28
CA ASN A 27 -2.86 6.26 0.81
C ASN A 27 -3.09 6.26 2.32
N LEU A 28 -3.65 5.17 2.83
CA LEU A 28 -3.89 4.97 4.26
C LEU A 28 -3.46 3.55 4.61
N ASN A 29 -2.50 3.39 5.51
CA ASN A 29 -1.97 2.08 5.86
C ASN A 29 -2.44 1.63 7.25
N VAL A 30 -2.92 0.40 7.38
CA VAL A 30 -3.37 -0.20 8.65
C VAL A 30 -2.22 -0.42 9.63
N GLN A 31 -0.97 -0.41 9.14
CA GLN A 31 0.27 -0.42 9.93
C GLN A 31 1.01 0.93 9.90
N GLY A 32 0.33 2.00 9.46
CA GLY A 32 0.90 3.34 9.30
C GLY A 32 2.01 3.42 8.24
N GLY A 33 2.75 4.54 8.23
CA GLY A 33 3.82 4.78 7.27
C GLY A 33 4.97 5.56 7.90
N HIS A 34 6.18 5.05 7.73
CA HIS A 34 7.46 5.59 8.18
C HIS A 34 7.39 6.43 9.49
N PRO A 35 6.96 5.84 10.63
CA PRO A 35 6.71 6.61 11.86
C PRO A 35 7.99 7.20 12.50
N LEU A 36 9.16 6.85 11.97
CA LEU A 36 10.47 7.30 12.44
C LEU A 36 11.02 8.48 11.62
N GLN A 37 10.33 8.93 10.57
CA GLN A 37 10.77 10.07 9.77
C GLN A 37 11.04 11.30 10.65
N GLY A 38 12.25 11.86 10.55
CA GLY A 38 12.70 13.00 11.36
C GLY A 38 13.30 12.65 12.72
N ARG A 39 13.37 11.35 13.08
CA ARG A 39 14.06 10.86 14.29
C ARG A 39 15.51 10.50 13.96
N THR A 40 16.39 11.50 13.99
CA THR A 40 17.83 11.32 13.72
C THR A 40 18.55 10.48 14.78
N ASP A 41 17.91 10.20 15.91
CA ASP A 41 18.38 9.33 16.98
C ASP A 41 18.12 7.84 16.73
N VAL A 42 17.33 7.51 15.70
CA VAL A 42 16.98 6.14 15.33
C VAL A 42 17.59 5.83 13.96
N PRO A 43 18.28 4.69 13.78
CA PRO A 43 18.78 4.30 12.46
C PRO A 43 17.64 4.17 11.44
N ASP A 44 17.87 4.64 10.21
CA ASP A 44 16.97 4.38 9.09
C ASP A 44 16.85 2.87 8.88
N TRP A 45 15.62 2.36 8.94
CA TRP A 45 15.35 0.92 8.83
C TRP A 45 15.09 0.52 7.38
N GLN A 46 15.73 -0.56 6.94
CA GLN A 46 15.60 -1.12 5.60
C GLN A 46 14.52 -2.22 5.49
N GLY A 47 13.61 -2.31 6.48
CA GLY A 47 12.62 -3.39 6.59
C GLY A 47 12.75 -4.26 7.83
N SER A 48 12.04 -5.39 7.85
CA SER A 48 12.00 -6.40 8.92
C SER A 48 12.57 -7.76 8.50
N ALA A 49 13.09 -7.90 7.27
CA ALA A 49 13.60 -9.18 6.79
C ALA A 49 14.92 -9.63 7.43
N GLN A 50 15.58 -8.75 8.19
CA GLN A 50 16.86 -9.06 8.83
C GLN A 50 16.63 -9.96 10.06
N ASP A 51 17.33 -11.09 10.10
CA ASP A 51 17.23 -12.10 11.15
C ASP A 51 17.40 -11.48 12.55
N GLY A 52 16.46 -11.79 13.45
CA GLY A 52 16.50 -11.35 14.85
C GLY A 52 16.05 -9.91 15.09
N THR A 53 15.52 -9.22 14.08
CA THR A 53 14.97 -7.87 14.24
C THR A 53 13.45 -7.87 14.17
N GLU A 54 12.77 -7.17 15.09
CA GLU A 54 11.34 -6.85 14.93
C GLU A 54 11.14 -5.65 13.98
N GLY A 55 12.16 -5.24 13.23
CA GLY A 55 12.13 -4.01 12.44
C GLY A 55 11.80 -2.78 13.32
N MET A 56 11.02 -1.86 12.73
CA MET A 56 10.51 -0.66 13.42
C MET A 56 9.61 -0.99 14.62
N ARG A 57 8.96 -2.16 14.64
CA ARG A 57 8.08 -2.60 15.73
C ARG A 57 8.77 -2.63 17.08
N SER A 58 10.07 -2.98 17.11
CA SER A 58 10.86 -3.00 18.36
C SER A 58 10.92 -1.63 19.06
N ILE A 59 10.67 -0.55 18.31
CA ILE A 59 10.74 0.83 18.77
C ILE A 59 9.33 1.41 18.93
N LEU A 60 8.45 1.17 17.96
CA LEU A 60 7.08 1.65 17.97
C LEU A 60 6.13 0.62 17.37
N HIS A 61 5.11 0.26 18.15
CA HIS A 61 3.97 -0.49 17.66
C HIS A 61 2.95 0.43 16.98
N ASN A 62 2.78 0.29 15.66
CA ASN A 62 1.74 0.95 14.90
C ASN A 62 1.06 -0.08 13.99
N SER A 63 0.03 -0.75 14.51
CA SER A 63 -0.72 -1.75 13.75
C SER A 63 -2.17 -1.75 14.21
N GLY A 64 -3.09 -1.68 13.25
CA GLY A 64 -4.50 -1.98 13.44
C GLY A 64 -4.80 -3.48 13.47
N PHE A 65 -3.79 -4.33 13.25
CA PHE A 65 -3.89 -5.78 13.39
C PHE A 65 -3.25 -6.26 14.69
N ARG A 66 -3.88 -7.27 15.30
CA ARG A 66 -3.30 -8.09 16.37
C ARG A 66 -2.49 -9.25 15.78
N ALA A 67 -1.73 -9.94 16.63
CA ALA A 67 -0.82 -11.02 16.21
C ALA A 67 -1.51 -12.21 15.52
N ASP A 68 -2.80 -12.43 15.82
CA ASP A 68 -3.66 -13.46 15.21
C ASP A 68 -4.40 -12.97 13.95
N GLY A 69 -4.09 -11.76 13.48
CA GLY A 69 -4.77 -11.13 12.35
C GLY A 69 -6.12 -10.51 12.67
N SER A 70 -6.59 -10.54 13.92
CA SER A 70 -7.83 -9.86 14.31
C SER A 70 -7.65 -8.33 14.29
N LEU A 71 -8.74 -7.61 14.05
CA LEU A 71 -8.74 -6.16 13.95
C LEU A 71 -8.77 -5.50 15.34
N ASP A 72 -7.96 -4.47 15.55
CA ASP A 72 -8.12 -3.54 16.65
C ASP A 72 -9.31 -2.60 16.35
N PRO A 73 -10.40 -2.66 17.14
CA PRO A 73 -11.61 -1.89 16.85
C PRO A 73 -11.39 -0.38 16.95
N ASP A 74 -10.55 0.10 17.88
CA ASP A 74 -10.31 1.54 18.04
C ASP A 74 -9.48 2.08 16.87
N TYR A 75 -8.57 1.25 16.33
CA TYR A 75 -7.82 1.58 15.12
C TYR A 75 -8.73 1.65 13.90
N PHE A 76 -9.56 0.62 13.70
CA PHE A 76 -10.47 0.56 12.56
C PHE A 76 -11.61 1.58 12.63
N GLU A 77 -11.99 2.06 13.81
CA GLU A 77 -12.87 3.22 13.94
C GLU A 77 -12.23 4.48 13.35
N ARG A 78 -10.94 4.74 13.61
CA ARG A 78 -10.23 5.87 13.01
C ARG A 78 -10.06 5.72 11.49
N ILE A 79 -9.82 4.51 11.00
CA ILE A 79 -9.80 4.21 9.56
C ILE A 79 -11.17 4.51 8.93
N ALA A 80 -12.26 4.11 9.58
CA ALA A 80 -13.62 4.42 9.11
C ALA A 80 -13.86 5.92 8.98
N TRP A 81 -13.45 6.72 9.97
CA TRP A 81 -13.62 8.18 9.92
C TRP A 81 -12.93 8.79 8.69
N ILE A 82 -11.76 8.27 8.31
CA ILE A 82 -11.03 8.73 7.13
C ILE A 82 -11.76 8.31 5.85
N ILE A 83 -12.14 7.04 5.73
CA ILE A 83 -12.85 6.50 4.56
C ILE A 83 -14.15 7.28 4.32
N GLU A 84 -14.95 7.47 5.35
CA GLU A 84 -16.23 8.19 5.28
C GLU A 84 -16.06 9.69 4.98
N ALA A 85 -14.97 10.31 5.46
CA ALA A 85 -14.67 11.71 5.14
C ALA A 85 -14.22 11.87 3.68
N CYS A 86 -13.38 10.96 3.19
CA CYS A 86 -12.99 10.91 1.78
C CYS A 86 -14.20 10.67 0.86
N ASP A 87 -15.12 9.77 1.23
CA ASP A 87 -16.32 9.48 0.44
C ASP A 87 -17.20 10.74 0.25
N LYS A 88 -17.43 11.50 1.34
CA LYS A 88 -18.15 12.79 1.31
C LYS A 88 -17.51 13.84 0.39
N LEU A 89 -16.22 13.69 0.07
CA LEU A 89 -15.45 14.57 -0.80
C LEU A 89 -15.22 13.97 -2.20
N HIS A 90 -15.81 12.81 -2.48
CA HIS A 90 -15.60 12.03 -3.69
C HIS A 90 -14.11 11.73 -3.93
N MET A 91 -13.42 11.34 -2.86
CA MET A 91 -12.03 10.89 -2.86
C MET A 91 -11.95 9.38 -2.62
N VAL A 92 -10.96 8.76 -3.24
CA VAL A 92 -10.64 7.34 -3.07
C VAL A 92 -9.67 7.16 -1.90
N VAL A 93 -9.84 6.09 -1.13
CA VAL A 93 -8.82 5.63 -0.18
C VAL A 93 -8.15 4.39 -0.74
N ASN A 94 -6.84 4.46 -0.94
CA ASN A 94 -6.03 3.27 -1.15
C ASN A 94 -5.61 2.73 0.22
N LEU A 95 -6.36 1.74 0.70
CA LEU A 95 -6.15 1.11 2.01
C LEU A 95 -5.06 0.06 1.89
N GLN A 96 -3.88 0.39 2.40
CA GLN A 96 -2.74 -0.51 2.48
C GLN A 96 -2.84 -1.38 3.74
N LEU A 97 -2.65 -2.68 3.63
CA LEU A 97 -2.76 -3.57 4.78
C LEU A 97 -1.44 -3.64 5.54
N PHE A 98 -0.33 -3.89 4.84
CA PHE A 98 0.96 -4.14 5.48
C PHE A 98 1.98 -3.03 5.17
N TYR A 99 2.80 -2.74 6.18
CA TYR A 99 3.94 -1.84 6.07
C TYR A 99 5.20 -2.57 6.54
N PHE A 100 6.27 -2.48 5.76
CA PHE A 100 7.54 -3.10 6.11
C PHE A 100 8.02 -2.62 7.48
N GLY A 101 8.56 -3.53 8.31
CA GLY A 101 8.97 -3.18 9.67
C GLY A 101 7.86 -3.27 10.74
N GLN A 102 6.58 -3.40 10.36
CA GLN A 102 5.47 -3.64 11.29
C GLN A 102 4.87 -5.05 11.17
N ASP A 103 5.14 -5.77 10.07
CA ASP A 103 4.71 -7.14 9.85
C ASP A 103 5.18 -8.16 10.90
N PRO A 104 6.27 -7.96 11.71
CA PRO A 104 6.55 -8.84 12.86
C PRO A 104 5.50 -8.76 13.98
N VAL A 105 4.39 -8.02 13.77
CA VAL A 105 3.19 -8.19 14.59
C VAL A 105 2.62 -9.59 14.53
N PHE A 106 2.71 -10.24 13.38
CA PHE A 106 2.15 -11.57 13.18
C PHE A 106 3.11 -12.63 13.69
N THR A 107 2.55 -13.68 14.27
CA THR A 107 3.36 -14.82 14.76
C THR A 107 3.85 -15.68 13.59
N ASP A 108 3.06 -15.74 12.52
CA ASP A 108 3.27 -16.59 11.36
C ASP A 108 2.44 -16.08 10.16
N GLU A 109 2.50 -16.80 9.04
CA GLU A 109 1.70 -16.48 7.84
C GLU A 109 0.19 -16.73 8.02
N GLU A 110 -0.24 -17.51 9.02
CA GLU A 110 -1.66 -17.65 9.34
C GLU A 110 -2.22 -16.32 9.87
N GLY A 111 -1.47 -15.63 10.73
CA GLY A 111 -1.82 -14.26 11.18
C GLY A 111 -1.91 -13.26 10.02
N VAL A 112 -0.98 -13.31 9.06
CA VAL A 112 -0.99 -12.44 7.86
C VAL A 112 -2.22 -12.70 6.99
N THR A 113 -2.52 -13.98 6.72
CA THR A 113 -3.69 -14.34 5.89
C THR A 113 -5.02 -14.06 6.60
N ALA A 114 -5.09 -14.24 7.92
CA ALA A 114 -6.23 -13.85 8.74
C ALA A 114 -6.45 -12.33 8.75
N ALA A 115 -5.38 -11.53 8.78
CA ALA A 115 -5.47 -10.07 8.67
C ALA A 115 -6.10 -9.63 7.33
N CYS A 116 -5.67 -10.23 6.22
CA CYS A 116 -6.29 -10.00 4.91
C CYS A 116 -7.79 -10.34 4.92
N ASP A 117 -8.15 -11.51 5.47
CA ASP A 117 -9.53 -11.97 5.53
C ASP A 117 -10.42 -11.03 6.35
N ASN A 118 -9.97 -10.67 7.54
CA ASN A 118 -10.69 -9.79 8.45
C ASN A 118 -10.84 -8.38 7.87
N ALA A 119 -9.82 -7.86 7.18
CA ALA A 119 -9.90 -6.56 6.52
C ALA A 119 -10.95 -6.55 5.39
N VAL A 120 -10.98 -7.58 4.54
CA VAL A 120 -11.98 -7.71 3.46
C VAL A 120 -13.39 -7.89 4.02
N ASP A 121 -13.54 -8.69 5.07
CA ASP A 121 -14.83 -8.85 5.76
C ASP A 121 -15.32 -7.52 6.27
N TRP A 122 -14.48 -6.78 6.98
CA TRP A 122 -14.82 -5.47 7.51
C TRP A 122 -15.19 -4.46 6.41
N LEU A 123 -14.43 -4.39 5.32
CA LEU A 123 -14.75 -3.53 4.18
C LEU A 123 -16.11 -3.89 3.57
N THR A 124 -16.38 -5.18 3.42
CA THR A 124 -17.62 -5.66 2.80
C THR A 124 -18.82 -5.43 3.71
N ASP A 125 -18.69 -5.69 5.01
CA ASP A 125 -19.74 -5.50 6.00
C ASP A 125 -20.09 -4.01 6.15
N LYS A 126 -19.12 -3.12 5.95
CA LYS A 126 -19.32 -1.66 5.92
C LYS A 126 -19.85 -1.14 4.57
N GLY A 127 -19.57 -1.83 3.47
CA GLY A 127 -20.03 -1.46 2.13
C GLY A 127 -19.31 -0.26 1.51
N TYR A 128 -18.03 -0.04 1.84
CA TYR A 128 -17.27 1.14 1.37
C TYR A 128 -16.86 1.10 -0.11
N ALA A 129 -17.63 1.77 -0.97
CA ALA A 129 -17.40 1.78 -2.41
C ALA A 129 -16.20 2.65 -2.88
N ASN A 130 -15.64 3.51 -2.01
CA ASN A 130 -14.53 4.42 -2.34
C ASN A 130 -13.16 3.88 -1.91
N VAL A 131 -13.01 2.56 -1.74
CA VAL A 131 -11.78 1.92 -1.25
C VAL A 131 -11.18 0.99 -2.29
N THR A 132 -9.88 1.12 -2.53
CA THR A 132 -9.03 0.08 -3.14
C THR A 132 -8.15 -0.53 -2.06
N VAL A 133 -7.73 -1.78 -2.25
CA VAL A 133 -6.81 -2.45 -1.32
C VAL A 133 -5.43 -2.62 -1.95
N GLU A 134 -4.42 -2.23 -1.19
CA GLU A 134 -3.01 -2.52 -1.45
C GLU A 134 -2.55 -3.54 -0.39
N ILE A 135 -2.10 -4.72 -0.81
CA ILE A 135 -1.68 -5.77 0.13
C ILE A 135 -0.51 -5.28 0.98
N ALA A 136 0.60 -4.92 0.35
CA ALA A 136 1.82 -4.53 1.02
C ALA A 136 2.45 -3.32 0.33
N ASN A 137 2.86 -2.34 1.14
CA ASN A 137 3.60 -1.18 0.68
C ASN A 137 5.03 -1.58 0.27
N GLU A 138 5.52 -1.13 -0.88
CA GLU A 138 6.92 -1.28 -1.29
C GLU A 138 7.44 -2.72 -1.22
N VAL A 139 6.77 -3.64 -1.90
CA VAL A 139 7.22 -5.03 -1.96
C VAL A 139 8.55 -5.11 -2.71
N MET A 140 9.58 -5.61 -2.02
CA MET A 140 10.90 -5.93 -2.56
C MET A 140 11.63 -6.91 -1.64
N GLN A 141 12.76 -7.46 -2.10
CA GLN A 141 13.58 -8.35 -1.29
C GLN A 141 14.21 -7.58 -0.12
N GLY A 142 14.14 -8.15 1.09
CA GLY A 142 14.72 -7.54 2.28
C GLY A 142 13.78 -6.62 3.08
N HIS A 143 12.59 -6.30 2.56
CA HIS A 143 11.64 -5.41 3.25
C HIS A 143 10.80 -6.11 4.33
N TYR A 144 10.29 -7.31 4.05
CA TYR A 144 9.33 -7.99 4.92
C TYR A 144 9.93 -9.18 5.67
N HIS A 145 9.47 -9.45 6.88
CA HIS A 145 9.83 -10.63 7.64
C HIS A 145 9.21 -11.88 6.99
N HIS A 146 7.89 -11.84 6.78
CA HIS A 146 7.14 -12.97 6.24
C HIS A 146 7.33 -13.14 4.72
N ASP A 147 7.61 -14.37 4.27
CA ASP A 147 7.88 -14.67 2.86
C ASP A 147 6.66 -14.43 1.96
N ILE A 148 5.44 -14.65 2.48
CA ILE A 148 4.20 -14.38 1.77
C ILE A 148 4.02 -12.89 1.38
N LEU A 149 4.75 -11.96 1.98
CA LEU A 149 4.73 -10.52 1.66
C LEU A 149 5.81 -10.09 0.66
N LYS A 150 6.61 -11.04 0.14
CA LYS A 150 7.76 -10.78 -0.76
C LYS A 150 7.39 -11.03 -2.23
N PRO A 151 8.20 -10.52 -3.20
CA PRO A 151 7.96 -10.71 -4.63
C PRO A 151 7.62 -12.15 -5.09
N PRO A 152 8.19 -13.21 -4.50
CA PRO A 152 7.84 -14.57 -4.89
C PRO A 152 6.42 -14.99 -4.54
N ARG A 153 5.75 -14.38 -3.55
CA ARG A 153 4.52 -14.93 -2.96
C ARG A 153 3.39 -13.92 -2.71
N VAL A 154 3.64 -12.61 -2.76
CA VAL A 154 2.62 -11.58 -2.48
C VAL A 154 1.35 -11.70 -3.34
N HIS A 155 1.48 -12.22 -4.56
CA HIS A 155 0.36 -12.55 -5.45
C HIS A 155 -0.69 -13.49 -4.81
N GLU A 156 -0.27 -14.40 -3.93
CA GLU A 156 -1.17 -15.31 -3.19
C GLU A 156 -2.18 -14.52 -2.35
N LEU A 157 -1.76 -13.41 -1.74
CA LEU A 157 -2.62 -12.54 -0.94
C LEU A 157 -3.56 -11.70 -1.80
N ILE A 158 -3.10 -11.24 -2.97
CA ILE A 158 -3.95 -10.55 -3.95
C ILE A 158 -5.10 -11.47 -4.38
N GLU A 159 -4.78 -12.70 -4.77
CA GLU A 159 -5.78 -13.71 -5.16
C GLU A 159 -6.73 -14.06 -4.02
N ARG A 160 -6.22 -14.18 -2.79
CA ARG A 160 -7.03 -14.46 -1.60
C ARG A 160 -8.05 -13.35 -1.33
N VAL A 161 -7.60 -12.09 -1.26
CA VAL A 161 -8.45 -10.92 -1.01
C VAL A 161 -9.53 -10.79 -2.10
N ARG A 162 -9.14 -10.95 -3.38
CA ARG A 162 -10.09 -10.92 -4.50
C ARG A 162 -11.12 -12.05 -4.42
N SER A 163 -10.68 -13.27 -4.11
CA SER A 163 -11.57 -14.44 -3.98
C SER A 163 -12.58 -14.24 -2.85
N ARG A 164 -12.12 -13.78 -1.69
CA ARG A 164 -12.98 -13.50 -0.53
C ARG A 164 -14.00 -12.39 -0.80
N ALA A 165 -13.59 -11.30 -1.45
CA ALA A 165 -14.50 -10.23 -1.86
C ALA A 165 -15.56 -10.75 -2.85
N LYS A 166 -15.16 -11.60 -3.81
CA LYS A 166 -16.07 -12.22 -4.78
C LYS A 166 -17.08 -13.16 -4.11
N GLU A 167 -16.69 -13.94 -3.11
CA GLU A 167 -17.59 -14.80 -2.34
C GLU A 167 -18.71 -14.00 -1.66
N LYS A 168 -18.41 -12.76 -1.25
CA LYS A 168 -19.39 -11.82 -0.69
C LYS A 168 -20.10 -10.95 -1.73
N ASN A 169 -19.87 -11.17 -3.03
CA ASN A 169 -20.38 -10.35 -4.12
C ASN A 169 -20.03 -8.85 -3.98
N TYR A 170 -18.80 -8.58 -3.52
CA TYR A 170 -18.31 -7.24 -3.26
C TYR A 170 -17.25 -6.83 -4.30
N PRO A 171 -17.46 -5.75 -5.07
CA PRO A 171 -16.52 -5.32 -6.10
C PRO A 171 -15.34 -4.58 -5.46
N LEU A 172 -14.31 -5.34 -5.06
CA LEU A 172 -13.08 -4.80 -4.49
C LEU A 172 -11.93 -4.89 -5.49
N TYR A 173 -11.23 -3.77 -5.70
CA TYR A 173 -10.02 -3.71 -6.50
C TYR A 173 -8.79 -3.90 -5.62
N VAL A 174 -7.91 -4.81 -6.02
CA VAL A 174 -6.77 -5.24 -5.21
C VAL A 174 -5.47 -5.17 -6.00
N SER A 175 -4.41 -4.68 -5.37
CA SER A 175 -3.05 -4.72 -5.89
C SER A 175 -2.02 -4.76 -4.75
N THR A 176 -0.75 -4.58 -5.08
CA THR A 176 0.36 -4.31 -4.16
C THR A 176 1.32 -3.35 -4.85
N SER A 177 2.00 -2.48 -4.11
CA SER A 177 3.05 -1.65 -4.69
C SER A 177 4.39 -2.39 -4.70
N GLU A 178 5.20 -2.11 -5.71
CA GLU A 178 6.61 -2.48 -5.73
C GLU A 178 7.48 -1.34 -5.21
N ALA A 179 8.56 -1.70 -4.55
CA ALA A 179 9.76 -0.87 -4.54
C ALA A 179 10.83 -1.54 -5.40
N ALA A 180 11.67 -0.72 -6.03
CA ALA A 180 12.88 -1.17 -6.71
C ALA A 180 12.67 -2.18 -7.88
N LEU A 181 11.57 -2.09 -8.64
CA LEU A 181 11.27 -2.96 -9.80
C LEU A 181 12.44 -3.14 -10.80
N LEU A 182 13.22 -2.08 -11.02
CA LEU A 182 14.34 -2.07 -11.96
C LEU A 182 15.68 -2.43 -11.30
N SER A 183 15.71 -2.60 -9.98
CA SER A 183 16.93 -2.91 -9.25
C SER A 183 17.24 -4.41 -9.33
N GLU A 184 18.52 -4.72 -9.58
CA GLU A 184 18.99 -6.10 -9.70
C GLU A 184 18.68 -6.91 -8.44
N GLY A 185 18.16 -8.12 -8.64
CA GLY A 185 17.85 -9.07 -7.56
C GLY A 185 16.55 -8.78 -6.79
N GLN A 186 15.88 -7.65 -7.02
CA GLN A 186 14.64 -7.31 -6.30
C GLN A 186 13.43 -8.01 -6.90
N TRP A 187 13.28 -7.94 -8.21
CA TRP A 187 12.19 -8.54 -8.96
C TRP A 187 12.74 -9.32 -10.15
N THR A 188 12.18 -10.50 -10.42
CA THR A 188 12.35 -11.19 -11.70
C THR A 188 11.16 -10.91 -12.60
N ILE A 189 11.36 -11.02 -13.91
CA ILE A 189 10.27 -10.92 -14.89
C ILE A 189 9.11 -11.87 -14.57
N GLU A 190 9.41 -13.08 -14.08
CA GLU A 190 8.39 -14.05 -13.65
C GLU A 190 7.58 -13.54 -12.45
N THR A 191 8.25 -13.01 -11.42
CA THR A 191 7.56 -12.45 -10.24
C THR A 191 6.72 -11.21 -10.56
N ILE A 192 7.18 -10.37 -11.49
CA ILE A 192 6.44 -9.21 -12.02
C ILE A 192 5.18 -9.70 -12.73
N ASP A 193 5.33 -10.65 -13.66
CA ASP A 193 4.21 -11.17 -14.43
C ASP A 193 3.19 -11.86 -13.53
N ARG A 194 3.64 -12.71 -12.60
CA ARG A 194 2.75 -13.42 -11.68
C ARG A 194 1.98 -12.46 -10.77
N THR A 195 2.64 -11.43 -10.25
CA THR A 195 2.02 -10.47 -9.33
C THR A 195 1.05 -9.54 -10.06
N PHE A 196 1.50 -8.85 -11.11
CA PHE A 196 0.66 -7.81 -11.72
C PHE A 196 -0.36 -8.36 -12.71
N SER A 197 -0.19 -9.59 -13.23
CA SER A 197 -1.25 -10.23 -14.03
C SER A 197 -2.49 -10.61 -13.23
N VAL A 198 -2.39 -10.71 -11.90
CA VAL A 198 -3.53 -10.96 -11.00
C VAL A 198 -4.04 -9.70 -10.27
N SER A 199 -3.33 -8.57 -10.37
CA SER A 199 -3.79 -7.28 -9.82
C SER A 199 -4.87 -6.63 -10.68
N ASP A 200 -5.75 -5.84 -10.05
CA ASP A 200 -6.77 -5.06 -10.76
C ASP A 200 -6.22 -3.73 -11.33
N PHE A 201 -5.09 -3.26 -10.79
CA PHE A 201 -4.30 -2.10 -11.22
C PHE A 201 -2.83 -2.31 -10.83
N VAL A 202 -1.89 -1.57 -11.40
CA VAL A 202 -0.46 -1.68 -11.08
C VAL A 202 -0.02 -0.47 -10.26
N LEU A 203 0.55 -0.72 -9.09
CA LEU A 203 1.12 0.30 -8.22
C LEU A 203 2.65 0.29 -8.34
N LEU A 204 3.23 1.45 -8.69
CA LEU A 204 4.66 1.63 -8.87
C LEU A 204 5.18 2.78 -8.03
N HIS A 205 6.38 2.64 -7.49
CA HIS A 205 7.08 3.74 -6.79
C HIS A 205 8.23 4.27 -7.67
N GLY A 206 8.82 5.41 -7.33
CA GLY A 206 9.99 5.92 -8.04
C GLY A 206 10.35 7.35 -7.68
N GLY A 207 11.42 7.88 -8.26
CA GLY A 207 11.90 9.22 -7.92
C GLY A 207 12.55 10.02 -9.06
N ALA A 208 12.80 9.40 -10.21
CA ALA A 208 13.44 10.06 -11.34
C ALA A 208 12.68 9.82 -12.65
N VAL A 209 12.66 10.82 -13.55
CA VAL A 209 11.95 10.75 -14.83
C VAL A 209 12.35 9.52 -15.67
N PRO A 210 13.64 9.20 -15.87
CA PRO A 210 14.00 8.01 -16.65
C PRO A 210 13.49 6.72 -16.03
N GLU A 211 13.61 6.59 -14.71
CA GLU A 211 13.18 5.42 -13.95
C GLU A 211 11.68 5.17 -14.08
N VAL A 212 10.85 6.19 -13.81
CA VAL A 212 9.39 6.00 -13.83
C VAL A 212 8.87 5.66 -15.23
N LEU A 213 9.45 6.26 -16.27
CA LEU A 213 9.07 5.97 -17.66
C LEU A 213 9.52 4.57 -18.08
N GLU A 214 10.71 4.14 -17.67
CA GLU A 214 11.20 2.78 -17.91
C GLU A 214 10.32 1.73 -17.23
N LYS A 215 9.87 1.97 -15.99
CA LYS A 215 8.91 1.09 -15.32
C LYS A 215 7.58 1.00 -16.07
N VAL A 216 7.06 2.13 -16.57
CA VAL A 216 5.82 2.17 -17.37
C VAL A 216 5.96 1.34 -18.64
N GLU A 217 7.05 1.51 -19.38
CA GLU A 217 7.31 0.74 -20.61
C GLU A 217 7.51 -0.75 -20.33
N LEU A 218 8.22 -1.09 -19.25
CA LEU A 218 8.38 -2.48 -18.82
C LEU A 218 7.02 -3.15 -18.58
N ILE A 219 6.13 -2.51 -17.83
CA ILE A 219 4.78 -3.03 -17.53
C ILE A 219 3.93 -3.13 -18.80
N ARG A 220 3.90 -2.08 -19.64
CA ARG A 220 3.13 -2.08 -20.89
C ARG A 220 3.64 -3.11 -21.90
N GLY A 221 4.94 -3.42 -21.88
CA GLY A 221 5.56 -4.44 -22.72
C GLY A 221 5.28 -5.88 -22.28
N ARG A 222 4.65 -6.10 -21.12
CA ARG A 222 4.38 -7.48 -20.64
C ARG A 222 3.24 -8.14 -21.42
N PRO A 223 3.33 -9.45 -21.75
CA PRO A 223 2.27 -10.14 -22.49
C PRO A 223 0.90 -10.14 -21.82
N TRP A 224 0.84 -10.19 -20.49
CA TRP A 224 -0.43 -10.15 -19.74
C TRP A 224 -1.10 -8.77 -19.84
N TYR A 225 -0.32 -7.69 -19.88
CA TYR A 225 -0.84 -6.33 -20.00
C TYR A 225 -1.48 -6.12 -21.37
N GLY A 226 -0.87 -6.64 -22.45
CA GLY A 226 -1.47 -6.60 -23.79
C GLY A 226 -2.80 -7.36 -23.90
N LYS A 227 -3.02 -8.39 -23.06
CA LYS A 227 -4.28 -9.16 -23.02
C LYS A 227 -5.34 -8.50 -22.13
N ARG A 228 -4.92 -7.87 -21.03
CA ARG A 228 -5.78 -7.19 -20.07
C ARG A 228 -5.07 -5.94 -19.57
N PRO A 229 -5.16 -4.82 -20.30
CA PRO A 229 -4.63 -3.56 -19.83
C PRO A 229 -5.35 -3.15 -18.55
N VAL A 230 -4.59 -2.71 -17.56
CA VAL A 230 -5.09 -2.18 -16.29
C VAL A 230 -4.47 -0.81 -16.03
N PRO A 231 -5.09 0.04 -15.21
CA PRO A 231 -4.49 1.31 -14.82
C PRO A 231 -3.10 1.10 -14.20
N ILE A 232 -2.14 1.94 -14.58
CA ILE A 232 -0.86 2.09 -13.88
C ILE A 232 -1.00 3.35 -13.04
N VAL A 233 -0.64 3.25 -11.77
CA VAL A 233 -0.74 4.31 -10.78
C VAL A 233 0.60 4.37 -10.05
N PHE A 234 1.24 5.54 -10.04
CA PHE A 234 2.27 5.78 -9.05
C PHE A 234 1.59 6.36 -7.82
N ASN A 235 1.47 5.57 -6.76
CA ASN A 235 0.84 6.00 -5.50
C ASN A 235 1.82 6.68 -4.56
N GLU A 236 3.13 6.50 -4.76
CA GLU A 236 4.18 7.17 -4.01
C GLU A 236 5.31 7.55 -4.97
N THR A 237 5.70 8.83 -5.01
CA THR A 237 6.71 9.31 -5.95
C THR A 237 7.46 10.51 -5.41
N GLY A 238 8.80 10.45 -5.54
CA GLY A 238 9.70 11.57 -5.34
C GLY A 238 9.89 12.43 -6.60
N GLY A 239 10.81 13.37 -6.57
CA GLY A 239 11.25 14.10 -7.78
C GLY A 239 10.32 15.22 -8.27
N GLY A 240 9.15 15.42 -7.65
CA GLY A 240 8.33 16.63 -7.80
C GLY A 240 7.79 16.88 -9.21
N LEU A 241 7.72 18.16 -9.60
CA LEU A 241 7.04 18.61 -10.83
C LEU A 241 7.55 17.95 -12.13
N PRO A 242 8.86 17.72 -12.35
CA PRO A 242 9.34 17.00 -13.52
C PRO A 242 8.76 15.60 -13.66
N VAL A 243 8.69 14.85 -12.55
CA VAL A 243 8.15 13.48 -12.55
C VAL A 243 6.64 13.49 -12.75
N PHE A 244 5.92 14.40 -12.08
CA PHE A 244 4.50 14.62 -12.31
C PHE A 244 4.19 14.85 -13.80
N ARG A 245 4.92 15.75 -14.47
CA ARG A 245 4.69 16.05 -15.89
C ARG A 245 4.94 14.82 -16.77
N ALA A 246 6.05 14.12 -16.56
CA ALA A 246 6.37 12.91 -17.33
C ALA A 246 5.30 11.82 -17.19
N LEU A 247 4.79 11.58 -15.98
CA LEU A 247 3.73 10.58 -15.77
C LEU A 247 2.40 11.00 -16.41
N VAL A 248 2.01 12.28 -16.25
CA VAL A 248 0.79 12.80 -16.89
C VAL A 248 0.88 12.72 -18.41
N GLU A 249 2.02 13.08 -19.01
CA GLU A 249 2.28 12.95 -20.45
C GLU A 249 2.23 11.48 -20.90
N ALA A 250 2.66 10.54 -20.05
CA ALA A 250 2.55 9.11 -20.30
C ALA A 250 1.15 8.53 -20.05
N GLY A 251 0.18 9.34 -19.59
CA GLY A 251 -1.18 8.92 -19.26
C GLY A 251 -1.27 8.08 -17.98
N VAL A 252 -0.40 8.34 -17.01
CA VAL A 252 -0.25 7.60 -15.75
C VAL A 252 -0.47 8.53 -14.57
N SER A 253 -1.12 8.03 -13.51
CA SER A 253 -1.39 8.82 -12.30
C SER A 253 -0.11 9.06 -11.49
N PHE A 254 -0.02 10.21 -10.82
CA PHE A 254 1.08 10.59 -9.93
C PHE A 254 0.59 10.77 -8.50
N GLY A 255 1.32 10.20 -7.54
CA GLY A 255 1.11 10.32 -6.11
C GLY A 255 2.34 10.97 -5.47
N LEU A 256 2.14 12.07 -4.75
CA LEU A 256 3.23 12.80 -4.11
C LEU A 256 3.66 12.09 -2.83
N HIS A 257 4.94 11.74 -2.73
CA HIS A 257 5.59 11.54 -1.44
C HIS A 257 6.36 12.81 -1.06
N SER A 258 6.06 13.36 0.11
CA SER A 258 6.69 14.57 0.61
C SER A 258 7.21 14.34 2.01
N GLN A 259 8.50 14.60 2.21
CA GLN A 259 9.17 14.54 3.52
C GLN A 259 9.43 15.94 4.12
N VAL A 260 8.81 16.98 3.55
CA VAL A 260 8.96 18.39 3.98
C VAL A 260 8.24 18.69 5.29
#